data_AF-A0A227FLZ8-F1
#
_entry.id   AF-A0A227FLZ8-F1
#
_cell.length_a   1.000
_cell.length_b   1.000
_cell.length_c   1.000
_cell.angle_alpha   90.00
_cell.angle_beta   90.00
_cell.angle_gamma   90.00
#
_symmetry.space_group_name_H-M   'P 1'
#
loop_
_entity.id
_entity.type
_entity.pdbx_description
1 polymer ?
#
loop_
_entity_poly.entity_id
_entity_poly.type
_entity_poly.pdbx_seq_one_letter_code
_entity_poly.pdbx_strand_id
1 'polypeptide(L)' 'DFLDRIDQGSTVYALIFECCQDAATTERLLEELDLHHLKQSGFRVLSTGETRRVMLARALATQPDLVL' A
#
# COMPACT_ATOMS: atom_id res chain seq x y z
N ASP A 1 -12.56 -3.81 12.89
CA ASP A 1 -13.18 -4.17 11.61
C ASP A 1 -12.55 -3.50 10.37
N PHE A 2 -11.38 -2.87 10.47
CA PHE A 2 -10.63 -2.37 9.29
C PHE A 2 -9.74 -3.47 8.69
N LEU A 3 -9.20 -4.34 9.56
CA LEU A 3 -8.34 -5.46 9.18
C LEU A 3 -9.11 -6.60 8.47
N ASP A 4 -10.41 -6.76 8.73
CA ASP A 4 -11.23 -7.79 8.09
C ASP A 4 -11.66 -7.40 6.67
N ARG A 5 -11.69 -6.10 6.34
CA ARG A 5 -11.97 -5.62 4.97
C ARG A 5 -10.76 -5.73 4.04
N ILE A 6 -9.55 -5.75 4.61
CA ILE A 6 -8.29 -5.97 3.89
C ILE A 6 -8.06 -7.48 3.63
N ASP A 7 -8.90 -8.35 4.18
CA ASP A 7 -8.58 -9.77 4.41
C ASP A 7 -8.81 -10.75 3.26
N GLN A 8 -9.15 -10.29 2.06
CA GLN A 8 -9.30 -11.19 0.90
C GLN A 8 -7.98 -11.44 0.15
N GLY A 9 -6.84 -11.43 0.86
CA GLY A 9 -5.54 -11.69 0.25
C GLY A 9 -4.95 -10.52 -0.54
N SER A 10 -5.35 -9.28 -0.23
CA SER A 10 -4.77 -8.10 -0.87
C SER A 10 -3.27 -8.02 -0.53
N THR A 11 -2.43 -8.17 -1.55
CA THR A 11 -0.98 -8.02 -1.44
C THR A 11 -0.62 -6.56 -1.15
N VAL A 12 0.60 -6.29 -0.68
CA VAL A 12 1.07 -4.90 -0.51
C VAL A 12 0.91 -4.09 -1.79
N TYR A 13 1.15 -4.69 -2.95
CA TYR A 13 0.91 -4.05 -4.25
C TYR A 13 -0.56 -3.65 -4.41
N ALA A 14 -1.49 -4.61 -4.24
CA ALA A 14 -2.92 -4.37 -4.43
C ALA A 14 -3.43 -3.24 -3.52
N LEU A 15 -2.97 -3.21 -2.27
CA LEU A 15 -3.34 -2.19 -1.30
C LEU A 15 -2.96 -0.77 -1.68
N ILE A 16 -1.84 -0.59 -2.37
CA ILE A 16 -1.35 0.72 -2.84
C ILE A 16 -2.02 1.05 -4.18
N PHE A 17 -2.10 0.07 -5.08
CA PHE A 17 -2.74 0.22 -6.39
C PHE A 17 -4.22 0.58 -6.28
N GLU A 18 -4.97 0.03 -5.32
CA GLU A 18 -6.36 0.40 -5.08
C GLU A 18 -6.56 1.89 -4.75
N CYS A 19 -5.53 2.57 -4.21
CA CYS A 19 -5.59 3.99 -3.85
C CYS A 19 -5.37 4.93 -5.05
N CYS A 20 -4.55 4.56 -6.03
CA CYS A 20 -4.18 5.42 -7.17
C CYS A 20 -4.64 4.89 -8.54
N GLN A 21 -4.95 3.59 -8.64
CA GLN A 21 -5.20 2.83 -9.87
C GLN A 21 -4.14 3.03 -10.96
N ASP A 22 -2.90 3.36 -10.55
CA ASP A 22 -1.77 3.58 -11.43
C ASP A 22 -0.60 2.67 -11.05
N ALA A 23 -0.23 1.79 -11.98
CA ALA A 23 0.86 0.85 -11.81
C ALA A 23 2.22 1.56 -11.70
N ALA A 24 2.43 2.66 -12.43
CA ALA A 24 3.69 3.39 -12.41
C ALA A 24 3.89 4.09 -11.05
N THR A 25 2.86 4.77 -10.54
CA THR A 25 2.89 5.37 -9.20
C THR A 25 3.03 4.30 -8.11
N THR A 26 2.36 3.15 -8.27
CA THR A 26 2.47 2.03 -7.30
C THR A 26 3.89 1.50 -7.22
N GLU A 27 4.50 1.15 -8.36
CA GLU A 27 5.88 0.64 -8.38
C GLU A 27 6.88 1.69 -7.85
N ARG A 28 6.70 2.97 -8.20
CA ARG A 28 7.53 4.06 -7.65
C ARG A 28 7.45 4.12 -6.13
N LEU A 29 6.25 4.06 -5.54
CA LEU A 29 6.08 4.11 -4.08
C LEU A 29 6.63 2.85 -3.40
N LEU A 30 6.54 1.69 -4.06
CA LEU A 30 7.12 0.45 -3.57
C LEU A 30 8.65 0.53 -3.52
N GLU A 31 9.29 1.13 -4.53
CA GLU A 31 10.74 1.34 -4.56
C GLU A 31 11.18 2.40 -3.54
N GLU A 32 10.53 3.57 -3.51
CA GLU A 32 10.88 4.69 -2.61
C GLU A 32 10.77 4.35 -1.13
N LEU A 33 9.86 3.42 -0.77
CA LEU A 33 9.60 3.02 0.62
C LEU A 33 10.20 1.66 0.99
N ASP A 34 11.05 1.09 0.14
CA ASP A 34 11.64 -0.24 0.33
C ASP A 34 10.57 -1.31 0.67
N LEU A 35 9.55 -1.37 -0.19
CA LEU A 35 8.44 -2.31 -0.13
C LEU A 35 8.38 -3.21 -1.36
N HIS A 36 9.21 -2.98 -2.39
CA HIS A 36 9.20 -3.78 -3.62
C HIS A 36 9.41 -5.29 -3.33
N HIS A 37 10.25 -5.64 -2.36
CA HIS A 37 10.47 -7.02 -1.92
C HIS A 37 9.25 -7.65 -1.21
N LEU A 38 8.30 -6.83 -0.76
CA LEU A 38 7.06 -7.23 -0.08
C LEU A 38 5.83 -7.13 -0.97
N LYS A 39 5.99 -6.80 -2.26
CA LYS A 39 4.86 -6.48 -3.14
C LYS A 39 3.81 -7.59 -3.26
N GLN A 40 4.24 -8.85 -3.11
CA GLN A 40 3.37 -10.04 -3.12
C GLN A 40 3.02 -10.55 -1.72
N SER A 41 3.63 -9.98 -0.67
CA SER A 41 3.35 -10.35 0.71
C SER A 41 1.96 -9.87 1.12
N GLY A 42 1.30 -10.67 1.95
CA GLY A 42 0.05 -10.27 2.59
C GLY A 42 0.30 -9.24 3.70
N PHE A 43 -0.63 -8.32 3.89
CA PHE A 43 -0.49 -7.27 4.91
C PHE A 43 -0.37 -7.81 6.35
N ARG A 44 -1.05 -8.92 6.67
CA ARG A 44 -1.06 -9.51 8.03
C ARG A 44 0.28 -10.08 8.48
N VAL A 45 1.19 -10.40 7.56
CA VAL A 45 2.49 -11.00 7.88
C VAL A 45 3.60 -9.95 8.02
N LEU A 46 3.28 -8.67 7.82
CA LEU A 46 4.24 -7.59 7.91
C LEU A 46 4.59 -7.26 9.37
N SER A 47 5.84 -6.92 9.59
CA SER A 47 6.27 -6.26 10.84
C SER A 47 5.59 -4.91 11.03
N THR A 48 5.65 -4.38 12.24
CA THR A 48 5.11 -3.05 12.57
C THR A 48 5.74 -1.94 11.73
N GLY A 49 7.04 -2.05 11.40
CA GLY A 49 7.75 -1.08 10.57
C GLY A 49 7.31 -1.10 9.11
N GLU A 50 7.19 -2.29 8.53
CA GLU A 50 6.68 -2.49 7.17
C GLU A 50 5.22 -2.04 7.06
N THR A 51 4.40 -2.40 8.03
CA THR A 51 3.00 -1.93 8.13
C THR A 51 2.91 -0.40 8.08
N ARG A 52 3.77 0.30 8.84
CA ARG A 52 3.81 1.77 8.82
C ARG A 52 4.21 2.32 7.44
N ARG A 53 5.17 1.70 6.77
CA ARG A 53 5.59 2.09 5.41
C ARG A 53 4.48 1.85 4.39
N VAL A 54 3.77 0.72 4.46
CA VAL A 54 2.60 0.46 3.59
C VAL A 54 1.52 1.52 3.80
N MET A 55 1.22 1.89 5.05
CA MET A 55 0.24 2.95 5.33
C MET A 55 0.68 4.30 4.78
N LEU A 56 1.98 4.63 4.85
CA LEU A 56 2.54 5.82 4.22
C LEU A 56 2.42 5.77 2.69
N ALA A 57 2.75 4.63 2.07
CA ALA A 57 2.60 4.42 0.63
C ALA A 57 1.16 4.66 0.19
N ARG A 58 0.18 4.11 0.93
CA ARG A 58 -1.24 4.31 0.66
C ARG A 58 -1.66 5.77 0.81
N ALA A 59 -1.17 6.47 1.84
CA ALA A 59 -1.45 7.89 2.02
C ALA A 59 -0.87 8.75 0.89
N LEU A 60 0.30 8.39 0.34
CA LEU A 60 0.92 9.07 -0.80
C LEU A 60 0.25 8.70 -2.15
N ALA A 61 -0.21 7.45 -2.28
CA ALA A 61 -0.91 6.95 -3.47
C ALA A 61 -2.32 7.52 -3.60
N THR A 62 -2.99 7.74 -2.48
CA THR A 62 -4.22 8.52 -2.45
C THR A 62 -3.79 9.96 -2.74
N GLN A 63 -3.76 10.36 -4.02
CA GLN A 63 -3.56 11.75 -4.38
C GLN A 63 -4.45 12.57 -3.44
N PRO A 64 -3.90 13.56 -2.72
CA PRO A 64 -4.73 14.44 -1.92
C PRO A 64 -5.50 15.29 -2.92
N ASP A 65 -6.58 14.74 -3.48
CA ASP A 65 -7.67 15.54 -4.01
C ASP A 65 -8.41 16.11 -2.79
N LEU A 66 -7.66 16.93 -2.05
CA LEU A 66 -8.19 17.91 -1.14
C LEU A 66 -8.77 19.00 -2.05
N VAL A 67 -9.89 18.69 -2.69
CA VAL A 67 -10.78 19.71 -3.24
C VAL A 67 -11.39 20.43 -2.04
N LEU A 68 -10.85 21.63 -1.78
CA LEU A 68 -11.43 22.81 -1.11
C LEU A 68 -12.07 22.64 0.27
#